data_AF-A0A822BTI9-F1
#
_entry.id   AF-A0A822BTI9-F1
#
_cell.length_a   1.000
_cell.length_b   1.000
_cell.length_c   1.000
_cell.angle_alpha   90.00
_cell.angle_beta   90.00
_cell.angle_gamma   90.00
#
_symmetry.space_group_name_H-M   'P 1'
#
loop_
_entity.id
_entity.type
_entity.pdbx_description
1 polymer ?
#
loop_
_entity_poly.entity_id
_entity_poly.type
_entity_poly.pdbx_seq_one_letter_code
_entity_poly.pdbx_strand_id
1 'polypeptide(L)'
;IKENCERCMIIPFPFTQLESVAPHIRNLPNFAWKPIIVQDAVQRFGTILYGDTSVRYLTSNFNRIIIDNLIRGFACRELPGHYLSCYTLSGTFSWFNETSSSFDDIYIAEAGFVAVTDNFLSRLILKTWVTCALDINCISPGNSQTKCKHMSQPTGTHRFDQSAMVAVLSFYFFQSSRQNDKTDPAPYDMFSSIQQKVAEVRRFEGDHNYFTHGKNFNNKQNSLTTTTTIKMI
;
A
#
# COMPACT_ATOMS: atom_id res chain seq x y z
N ILE A 1 -0.32 25.95 -7.32
CA ILE A 1 -1.41 24.96 -7.24
C ILE A 1 -2.35 25.40 -6.13
N LYS A 2 -3.30 26.26 -6.47
CA LYS A 2 -4.48 26.56 -5.67
C LYS A 2 -5.58 26.68 -6.71
N GLU A 3 -6.50 25.73 -6.76
CA GLU A 3 -7.85 25.93 -7.28
C GLU A 3 -8.67 24.64 -7.10
N ASN A 4 -9.85 24.81 -6.49
CA ASN A 4 -10.97 23.87 -6.37
C ASN A 4 -11.01 22.80 -5.26
N CYS A 5 -10.39 23.03 -4.10
CA CYS A 5 -10.80 22.27 -2.91
C CYS A 5 -10.78 23.14 -1.66
N GLU A 6 -11.98 23.58 -1.26
CA GLU A 6 -12.18 24.45 -0.10
C GLU A 6 -11.84 23.79 1.25
N ARG A 7 -11.70 22.45 1.27
CA ARG A 7 -11.39 21.65 2.47
C ARG A 7 -10.15 20.78 2.33
N CYS A 8 -9.26 21.09 1.38
CA CYS A 8 -8.04 20.32 1.21
C CYS A 8 -6.90 20.85 2.07
N MET A 9 -6.17 19.93 2.68
CA MET A 9 -4.89 20.21 3.33
C MET A 9 -3.77 19.60 2.49
N ILE A 10 -2.76 20.40 2.17
CA ILE A 10 -1.56 19.92 1.48
C ILE A 10 -0.56 19.48 2.55
N ILE A 11 -0.20 18.20 2.54
CA ILE A 11 0.84 17.63 3.41
C ILE A 11 2.08 17.39 2.53
N PRO A 12 3.22 18.07 2.79
CA PRO A 12 4.44 17.82 2.04
C PRO A 12 5.04 16.46 2.39
N PHE A 13 5.50 15.72 1.39
CA PHE A 13 6.19 14.44 1.58
C PHE A 13 7.71 14.67 1.78
N PRO A 14 8.34 14.09 2.82
CA PRO A 14 9.68 14.46 3.25
C PRO A 14 10.77 13.67 2.49
N PHE A 15 10.86 13.86 1.18
CA PHE A 15 11.83 13.15 0.33
C PHE A 15 13.28 13.24 0.83
N THR A 16 13.69 14.40 1.37
CA THR A 16 15.06 14.63 1.85
C THR A 16 15.44 13.71 3.02
N GLN A 17 14.49 13.38 3.90
CA GLN A 17 14.77 12.52 5.07
C GLN A 17 15.00 11.07 4.63
N LEU A 18 14.20 10.61 3.65
CA LEU A 18 14.22 9.24 3.16
C LEU A 18 15.39 8.95 2.20
N GLU A 19 15.95 9.98 1.57
CA GLU A 19 17.02 9.84 0.56
C GLU A 19 18.29 9.18 1.11
N SER A 20 18.59 9.38 2.40
CA SER A 20 19.76 8.79 3.04
C SER A 20 19.70 7.26 3.17
N VAL A 21 18.49 6.67 3.14
CA VAL A 21 18.30 5.23 3.35
C VAL A 21 17.69 4.54 2.13
N ALA A 22 16.83 5.24 1.37
CA ALA A 22 16.13 4.70 0.22
C ALA A 22 16.04 5.76 -0.89
N PRO A 23 17.18 6.07 -1.57
CA PRO A 23 17.25 7.15 -2.57
C PRO A 23 16.30 6.94 -3.76
N HIS A 24 15.96 5.70 -4.07
CA HIS A 24 15.03 5.34 -5.15
C HIS A 24 13.60 5.84 -4.91
N ILE A 25 13.20 6.21 -3.70
CA ILE A 25 11.87 6.76 -3.41
C ILE A 25 11.58 8.04 -4.20
N ARG A 26 12.62 8.80 -4.54
CA ARG A 26 12.51 10.01 -5.39
C ARG A 26 12.20 9.68 -6.85
N ASN A 27 12.45 8.46 -7.30
CA ASN A 27 12.15 8.02 -8.66
C ASN A 27 10.64 7.71 -8.79
N LEU A 28 9.81 8.76 -8.92
CA LEU A 28 8.35 8.64 -8.91
C LEU A 28 7.76 7.53 -9.81
N PRO A 29 8.30 7.23 -11.01
CA PRO A 29 7.87 6.10 -11.84
C PRO A 29 7.88 4.72 -11.19
N ASN A 30 8.65 4.50 -10.11
CA ASN A 30 8.65 3.23 -9.38
C ASN A 30 7.61 3.17 -8.25
N PHE A 31 6.87 4.25 -8.00
CA PHE A 31 5.80 4.32 -6.99
C PHE A 31 6.19 3.92 -5.55
N ALA A 32 7.48 3.82 -5.23
CA ALA A 32 7.96 3.42 -3.91
C ALA A 32 7.58 4.42 -2.79
N TRP A 33 7.27 5.66 -3.16
CA TRP A 33 6.74 6.67 -2.24
C TRP A 33 5.30 6.37 -1.76
N LYS A 34 4.50 5.66 -2.56
CA LYS A 34 3.05 5.50 -2.31
C LYS A 34 2.74 4.72 -1.02
N PRO A 35 3.35 3.56 -0.75
CA PRO A 35 3.04 2.79 0.46
C PRO A 35 3.32 3.58 1.74
N ILE A 36 4.34 4.44 1.70
CA ILE A 36 4.74 5.31 2.82
C ILE A 36 3.67 6.37 3.07
N ILE A 37 3.16 7.03 2.01
CA ILE A 37 2.06 8.00 2.13
C ILE A 37 0.80 7.34 2.66
N VAL A 38 0.44 6.15 2.15
CA VAL A 38 -0.75 5.42 2.60
C VAL A 38 -0.62 5.06 4.08
N GLN A 39 0.54 4.55 4.51
CA GLN A 39 0.76 4.23 5.93
C GLN A 39 0.70 5.47 6.83
N ASP A 40 1.38 6.56 6.48
CA ASP A 40 1.35 7.82 7.24
C ASP A 40 -0.07 8.37 7.35
N ALA A 41 -0.84 8.35 6.26
CA ALA A 41 -2.22 8.79 6.26
C ALA A 41 -3.13 7.91 7.15
N VAL A 42 -2.98 6.59 7.12
CA VAL A 42 -3.71 5.68 8.02
C VAL A 42 -3.37 5.96 9.49
N GLN A 43 -2.08 6.16 9.81
CA GLN A 43 -1.65 6.47 11.18
C GLN A 43 -2.23 7.79 11.71
N ARG A 44 -2.41 8.80 10.84
CA ARG A 44 -2.97 10.10 11.23
C ARG A 44 -4.48 10.11 11.34
N PHE A 45 -5.18 9.42 10.44
CA PHE A 45 -6.61 9.59 10.23
C PHE A 45 -7.44 8.35 10.59
N GLY A 46 -6.80 7.21 10.88
CA GLY A 46 -7.46 5.95 11.18
C GLY A 46 -8.00 5.28 9.91
N THR A 47 -9.02 5.86 9.28
CA THR A 47 -9.61 5.33 8.04
C THR A 47 -9.41 6.31 6.89
N ILE A 48 -8.87 5.81 5.77
CA ILE A 48 -8.62 6.63 4.58
C ILE A 48 -9.16 5.97 3.32
N LEU A 49 -9.41 6.81 2.33
CA LEU A 49 -9.59 6.44 0.94
C LEU A 49 -8.47 7.11 0.13
N TYR A 50 -7.56 6.31 -0.41
CA TYR A 50 -6.49 6.79 -1.29
C TYR A 50 -6.92 6.67 -2.75
N GLY A 51 -6.57 7.65 -3.56
CA GLY A 51 -6.79 7.64 -5.01
C GLY A 51 -5.64 8.34 -5.76
N ASP A 52 -5.13 7.72 -6.82
CA ASP A 52 -4.19 8.36 -7.74
C ASP A 52 -4.83 9.58 -8.41
N THR A 53 -4.00 10.49 -8.93
CA THR A 53 -4.46 11.71 -9.62
C THR A 53 -5.27 11.44 -10.89
N SER A 54 -5.20 10.21 -11.42
CA SER A 54 -5.99 9.73 -12.56
C SER A 54 -7.38 9.22 -12.16
N VAL A 55 -7.63 8.94 -10.87
CA VAL A 55 -8.93 8.45 -10.38
C VAL A 55 -9.96 9.58 -10.44
N ARG A 56 -11.19 9.24 -10.85
CA ARG A 56 -12.33 10.15 -10.88
C ARG A 56 -13.48 9.50 -10.13
N TYR A 57 -14.06 10.22 -9.17
CA TYR A 57 -15.21 9.75 -8.40
C TYR A 57 -16.49 10.11 -9.12
N LEU A 58 -17.33 9.12 -9.39
CA LEU A 58 -18.67 9.30 -9.97
C LEU A 58 -19.76 9.44 -8.90
N THR A 59 -19.39 9.27 -7.63
CA THR A 59 -20.27 9.35 -6.46
C THR A 59 -19.53 9.99 -5.29
N SER A 60 -20.27 10.68 -4.43
CA SER A 60 -19.78 11.18 -3.14
C SER A 60 -20.06 10.22 -1.98
N ASN A 61 -20.81 9.13 -2.22
CA ASN A 61 -21.18 8.18 -1.19
C ASN A 61 -20.20 7.01 -1.15
N PHE A 62 -19.30 7.03 -0.17
CA PHE A 62 -18.31 5.98 0.09
C PHE A 62 -18.69 5.08 1.27
N ASN A 63 -19.89 5.24 1.84
CA ASN A 63 -20.27 4.58 3.09
C ASN A 63 -20.13 3.07 3.00
N ARG A 64 -20.55 2.45 1.89
CA ARG A 64 -20.42 1.00 1.71
C ARG A 64 -18.97 0.53 1.81
N ILE A 65 -18.07 1.14 1.03
CA ILE A 65 -16.65 0.78 1.02
C ILE A 65 -16.03 1.02 2.40
N ILE A 66 -16.34 2.16 3.04
CA ILE A 66 -15.80 2.50 4.35
C ILE A 66 -16.28 1.51 5.42
N ILE A 67 -17.59 1.26 5.50
CA ILE A 67 -18.20 0.36 6.49
C ILE A 67 -17.70 -1.06 6.31
N ASP A 68 -17.71 -1.60 5.09
CA ASP A 68 -17.21 -2.95 4.80
C ASP A 68 -15.72 -3.08 5.18
N ASN A 69 -14.96 -1.99 5.04
CA ASN A 69 -13.54 -1.94 5.35
C ASN A 69 -13.21 -1.72 6.83
N LEU A 70 -14.17 -1.38 7.69
CA LEU A 70 -13.93 -1.30 9.14
C LEU A 70 -13.53 -2.65 9.72
N ILE A 71 -14.11 -3.73 9.19
CA ILE A 71 -13.82 -5.10 9.62
C ILE A 71 -12.60 -5.65 8.86
N ARG A 72 -12.54 -5.45 7.54
CA ARG A 72 -11.52 -6.06 6.68
C ARG A 72 -10.14 -5.37 6.78
N GLY A 73 -10.11 -4.09 7.13
CA GLY A 73 -8.87 -3.32 7.29
C GLY A 73 -8.23 -2.84 5.99
N PHE A 74 -8.35 -3.60 4.90
CA PHE A 74 -7.81 -3.24 3.60
C PHE A 74 -8.75 -3.68 2.47
N ALA A 75 -9.06 -2.76 1.56
CA ALA A 75 -9.87 -3.04 0.38
C ALA A 75 -9.28 -2.37 -0.87
N CYS A 76 -9.26 -3.13 -1.95
CA CYS A 76 -8.82 -2.71 -3.28
C CYS A 76 -9.61 -3.47 -4.34
N ARG A 77 -9.60 -2.99 -5.57
CA ARG A 77 -10.26 -3.66 -6.69
C ARG A 77 -9.33 -4.67 -7.35
N GLU A 78 -9.67 -5.94 -7.30
CA GLU A 78 -9.00 -6.96 -8.11
C GLU A 78 -9.23 -6.74 -9.60
N LEU A 79 -8.27 -7.13 -10.44
CA LEU A 79 -8.32 -7.09 -11.90
C LEU A 79 -8.32 -8.52 -12.47
N PRO A 80 -9.48 -9.19 -12.53
CA PRO A 80 -9.58 -10.54 -13.10
C PRO A 80 -8.99 -10.63 -14.52
N GLY A 81 -8.26 -11.71 -14.78
CA GLY A 81 -7.52 -11.92 -16.03
C GLY A 81 -6.13 -11.25 -16.09
N HIS A 82 -5.76 -10.45 -15.09
CA HIS A 82 -4.42 -9.89 -14.96
C HIS A 82 -3.68 -10.62 -13.83
N TYR A 83 -2.90 -11.64 -14.15
CA TYR A 83 -2.23 -12.46 -13.15
C TYR A 83 -1.00 -11.77 -12.56
N LEU A 84 -0.83 -11.89 -11.24
CA LEU A 84 0.25 -11.25 -10.48
C LEU A 84 1.62 -11.68 -10.99
N SER A 85 1.80 -12.98 -11.28
CA SER A 85 3.07 -13.54 -11.77
C SER A 85 3.51 -12.94 -13.11
N CYS A 86 2.58 -12.44 -13.94
CA CYS A 86 2.94 -11.77 -15.19
C CYS A 86 3.42 -10.32 -15.01
N TYR A 87 2.89 -9.63 -13.99
CA TYR A 87 3.13 -8.21 -13.74
C TYR A 87 4.14 -7.96 -12.60
N THR A 88 4.83 -9.00 -12.14
CA THR A 88 5.78 -8.92 -11.03
C THR A 88 7.09 -9.60 -11.43
N LEU A 89 8.19 -8.88 -11.24
CA LEU A 89 9.52 -9.43 -11.49
C LEU A 89 9.92 -10.41 -10.38
N SER A 90 10.76 -11.38 -10.74
CA SER A 90 11.26 -12.41 -9.81
C SER A 90 11.95 -11.82 -8.58
N GLY A 91 12.65 -10.68 -8.71
CA GLY A 91 13.29 -10.02 -7.57
C GLY A 91 12.33 -9.67 -6.44
N THR A 92 11.10 -9.24 -6.75
CA THR A 92 10.06 -8.98 -5.74
C THR A 92 9.66 -10.27 -5.04
N PHE A 93 9.41 -11.36 -5.78
CA PHE A 93 9.06 -12.66 -5.18
C PHE A 93 10.20 -13.23 -4.33
N SER A 94 11.42 -13.20 -4.85
CA SER A 94 12.62 -13.66 -4.12
C SER A 94 12.86 -12.86 -2.85
N TRP A 95 12.50 -11.57 -2.82
CA TRP A 95 12.58 -10.77 -1.60
C TRP A 95 11.65 -11.29 -0.49
N PHE A 96 10.50 -11.85 -0.87
CA PHE A 96 9.56 -12.55 0.02
C PHE A 96 9.94 -14.03 0.26
N ASN A 97 11.08 -14.49 -0.24
CA ASN A 97 11.49 -15.91 -0.23
C ASN A 97 10.50 -16.83 -0.96
N GLU A 98 9.92 -16.33 -2.05
CA GLU A 98 8.93 -17.04 -2.87
C GLU A 98 9.35 -17.10 -4.34
N THR A 99 8.63 -17.92 -5.10
CA THR A 99 8.75 -18.01 -6.55
C THR A 99 7.49 -17.46 -7.21
N SER A 100 7.56 -17.10 -8.50
CA SER A 100 6.38 -16.57 -9.22
C SER A 100 5.24 -17.59 -9.29
N SER A 101 5.55 -18.89 -9.34
CA SER A 101 4.58 -19.98 -9.41
C SER A 101 3.69 -20.07 -8.17
N SER A 102 4.16 -19.62 -7.00
CA SER A 102 3.32 -19.52 -5.79
C SER A 102 2.13 -18.56 -5.94
N PHE A 103 2.09 -17.78 -7.04
CA PHE A 103 1.09 -16.76 -7.32
C PHE A 103 0.42 -16.89 -8.69
N ASP A 104 0.54 -18.04 -9.37
CA ASP A 104 0.01 -18.21 -10.73
C ASP A 104 -1.52 -18.13 -10.83
N ASP A 105 -2.24 -18.35 -9.71
CA ASP A 105 -3.70 -18.21 -9.63
C ASP A 105 -4.16 -16.92 -8.96
N ILE A 106 -3.23 -15.99 -8.69
CA ILE A 106 -3.54 -14.72 -8.02
C ILE A 106 -3.66 -13.62 -9.07
N TYR A 107 -4.78 -12.91 -9.08
CA TYR A 107 -4.94 -11.71 -9.88
C TYR A 107 -4.31 -10.50 -9.18
N ILE A 108 -3.77 -9.59 -9.97
CA ILE A 108 -3.32 -8.29 -9.49
C ILE A 108 -4.54 -7.42 -9.11
N ALA A 109 -4.35 -6.49 -8.18
CA ALA A 109 -5.38 -5.55 -7.73
C ALA A 109 -4.89 -4.11 -7.84
N GLU A 110 -5.80 -3.16 -8.03
CA GLU A 110 -5.49 -1.74 -8.22
C GLU A 110 -4.93 -1.11 -6.94
N ALA A 111 -3.65 -0.76 -6.93
CA ALA A 111 -3.02 0.09 -5.91
C ALA A 111 -3.26 1.60 -6.13
N GLY A 112 -3.93 1.95 -7.23
CA GLY A 112 -4.29 3.35 -7.52
C GLY A 112 -5.55 3.82 -6.80
N PHE A 113 -6.32 2.91 -6.21
CA PHE A 113 -7.49 3.25 -5.41
C PHE A 113 -7.68 2.20 -4.30
N VAL A 114 -7.43 2.59 -3.06
CA VAL A 114 -7.50 1.69 -1.90
C VAL A 114 -8.25 2.34 -0.75
N ALA A 115 -9.02 1.55 -0.01
CA ALA A 115 -9.56 1.95 1.29
C ALA A 115 -8.80 1.20 2.37
N VAL A 116 -8.36 1.90 3.41
CA VAL A 116 -7.59 1.31 4.50
C VAL A 116 -8.11 1.83 5.83
N THR A 117 -8.39 0.92 6.75
CA THR A 117 -8.80 1.22 8.13
C THR A 117 -7.73 0.72 9.07
N ASP A 118 -7.29 1.56 10.00
CA ASP A 118 -6.33 1.21 11.03
C ASP A 118 -6.87 0.10 11.93
N ASN A 119 -6.29 -1.09 11.77
CA ASN A 119 -6.51 -2.24 12.63
C ASN A 119 -5.26 -3.13 12.62
N PHE A 120 -5.27 -4.21 13.41
CA PHE A 120 -4.13 -5.10 13.51
C PHE A 120 -3.66 -5.63 12.14
N LEU A 121 -4.60 -6.05 11.28
CA LEU A 121 -4.28 -6.65 9.99
C LEU A 121 -3.72 -5.62 9.00
N SER A 122 -4.35 -4.44 8.89
CA SER A 122 -3.89 -3.38 7.99
C SER A 122 -2.52 -2.85 8.43
N ARG A 123 -2.22 -2.78 9.73
CA ARG A 123 -0.88 -2.44 10.23
C ARG A 123 0.18 -3.44 9.75
N LEU A 124 -0.12 -4.74 9.78
CA LEU A 124 0.80 -5.76 9.26
C LEU A 124 1.01 -5.63 7.75
N ILE A 125 -0.08 -5.46 6.99
CA ILE A 125 -0.03 -5.28 5.53
C ILE A 125 0.78 -4.04 5.16
N LEU A 126 0.42 -2.88 5.72
CA LEU A 126 1.09 -1.60 5.44
C LEU A 126 2.57 -1.65 5.84
N LYS A 127 2.89 -2.28 6.97
CA LYS A 127 4.28 -2.43 7.41
C LYS A 127 5.09 -3.23 6.42
N THR A 128 4.60 -4.38 5.98
CA THR A 128 5.30 -5.21 4.99
C THR A 128 5.39 -4.49 3.64
N TRP A 129 4.33 -3.80 3.21
CA TRP A 129 4.32 -3.03 1.97
C TRP A 129 5.32 -1.87 1.98
N VAL A 130 5.40 -1.11 3.09
CA VAL A 130 6.42 -0.08 3.31
C VAL A 130 7.81 -0.67 3.38
N THR A 131 8.00 -1.80 4.05
CA THR A 131 9.31 -2.48 4.10
C THR A 131 9.82 -2.82 2.70
N CYS A 132 8.95 -3.37 1.85
CA CYS A 132 9.26 -3.62 0.45
C CYS A 132 9.58 -2.31 -0.29
N ALA A 133 8.81 -1.25 -0.09
CA ALA A 133 9.04 0.06 -0.70
C ALA A 133 10.41 0.68 -0.36
N LEU A 134 10.90 0.45 0.85
CA LEU A 134 12.20 0.93 1.31
C LEU A 134 13.38 0.14 0.70
N ASP A 135 13.14 -1.03 0.09
CA ASP A 135 14.18 -1.85 -0.53
C ASP A 135 14.02 -1.87 -2.06
N ILE A 136 15.01 -1.32 -2.77
CA ILE A 136 15.00 -1.24 -4.24
C ILE A 136 14.87 -2.62 -4.90
N ASN A 137 15.41 -3.67 -4.28
CA ASN A 137 15.35 -5.03 -4.83
C ASN A 137 13.95 -5.63 -4.71
N CYS A 138 13.12 -5.13 -3.80
CA CYS A 138 11.73 -5.54 -3.66
C CYS A 138 10.80 -4.73 -4.56
N ILE A 139 10.81 -3.40 -4.42
CA ILE A 139 9.80 -2.53 -5.04
C ILE A 139 10.05 -2.25 -6.51
N SER A 140 11.31 -2.31 -6.94
CA SER A 140 11.71 -2.03 -8.32
C SER A 140 12.99 -2.82 -8.67
N PRO A 141 12.95 -4.16 -8.59
CA PRO A 141 14.04 -5.00 -9.10
C PRO A 141 14.35 -4.62 -10.56
N GLY A 142 15.63 -4.66 -10.93
CA GLY A 142 16.08 -4.24 -12.26
C GLY A 142 15.52 -5.12 -13.39
N ASN A 143 15.75 -4.67 -14.63
CA ASN A 143 15.42 -5.38 -15.88
C ASN A 143 13.92 -5.54 -16.20
N SER A 144 13.09 -4.55 -15.86
CA SER A 144 11.66 -4.59 -16.23
C SER A 144 11.43 -4.37 -17.73
N GLN A 145 10.65 -5.25 -18.35
CA GLN A 145 10.05 -5.10 -19.68
C GLN A 145 8.65 -4.46 -19.57
N THR A 146 8.10 -4.00 -20.69
CA THR A 146 6.87 -3.20 -20.68
C THR A 146 5.58 -3.97 -20.98
N LYS A 147 5.63 -5.26 -21.34
CA LYS A 147 4.44 -6.00 -21.82
C LYS A 147 4.38 -7.46 -21.38
N CYS A 148 3.26 -7.80 -20.74
CA CYS A 148 2.78 -9.17 -20.55
C CYS A 148 2.31 -9.76 -21.88
N LYS A 149 3.02 -10.76 -22.41
CA LYS A 149 2.70 -11.44 -23.68
C LYS A 149 1.72 -12.60 -23.49
N HIS A 150 1.78 -13.30 -22.36
CA HIS A 150 0.89 -14.42 -22.04
C HIS A 150 0.41 -14.29 -20.61
N MET A 151 -0.90 -14.52 -20.40
CA MET A 151 -1.57 -14.24 -19.13
C MET A 151 -1.00 -15.06 -17.95
N SER A 152 -0.25 -16.14 -18.19
CA SER A 152 0.31 -17.02 -17.14
C SER A 152 1.84 -17.16 -17.16
N GLN A 153 2.58 -16.30 -17.89
CA GLN A 153 4.04 -16.44 -18.00
C GLN A 153 4.75 -15.13 -17.60
N PRO A 154 5.82 -15.19 -16.78
CA PRO A 154 6.63 -14.04 -16.45
C PRO A 154 7.22 -13.43 -17.72
N THR A 155 6.93 -12.15 -17.97
CA THR A 155 7.34 -11.45 -19.20
C THR A 155 8.37 -10.36 -18.95
N GLY A 156 8.85 -10.25 -17.71
CA GLY A 156 9.66 -9.15 -17.26
C GLY A 156 8.85 -7.90 -16.91
N THR A 157 7.52 -7.90 -16.99
CA THR A 157 6.71 -6.72 -16.63
C THR A 157 6.68 -6.51 -15.11
N HIS A 158 6.78 -5.25 -14.67
CA HIS A 158 6.68 -4.91 -13.25
C HIS A 158 5.69 -3.76 -13.01
N ARG A 159 4.80 -3.92 -12.04
CA ARG A 159 3.84 -2.91 -11.58
C ARG A 159 4.18 -2.37 -10.20
N PHE A 160 5.43 -2.49 -9.77
CA PHE A 160 6.01 -1.82 -8.61
C PHE A 160 5.19 -1.92 -7.32
N ASP A 161 4.64 -0.80 -6.82
CA ASP A 161 3.79 -0.72 -5.63
C ASP A 161 2.62 -1.70 -5.70
N GLN A 162 2.02 -1.86 -6.87
CA GLN A 162 0.91 -2.76 -7.09
C GLN A 162 1.32 -4.24 -6.97
N SER A 163 2.47 -4.60 -7.57
CA SER A 163 3.05 -5.94 -7.45
C SER A 163 3.33 -6.28 -5.99
N ALA A 164 4.01 -5.38 -5.28
CA ALA A 164 4.34 -5.54 -3.87
C ALA A 164 3.08 -5.64 -3.01
N MET A 165 2.08 -4.76 -3.23
CA MET A 165 0.83 -4.75 -2.47
C MET A 165 0.11 -6.09 -2.54
N VAL A 166 -0.08 -6.63 -3.74
CA VAL A 166 -0.84 -7.87 -3.93
C VAL A 166 -0.06 -9.08 -3.43
N ALA A 167 1.27 -9.10 -3.62
CA ALA A 167 2.12 -10.12 -3.01
C ALA A 167 1.93 -10.14 -1.49
N VAL A 168 1.97 -8.98 -0.83
CA VAL A 168 1.69 -8.85 0.62
C VAL A 168 0.29 -9.34 0.96
N LEU A 169 -0.75 -8.84 0.28
CA LEU A 169 -2.14 -9.20 0.55
C LEU A 169 -2.38 -10.72 0.45
N SER A 170 -1.68 -11.39 -0.46
CA SER A 170 -1.85 -12.83 -0.64
C SER A 170 -1.38 -13.70 0.52
N PHE A 171 -0.43 -13.22 1.34
CA PHE A 171 -0.04 -13.91 2.57
C PHE A 171 -1.13 -13.85 3.64
N TYR A 172 -2.03 -12.87 3.58
CA TYR A 172 -3.05 -12.66 4.61
C TYR A 172 -4.46 -13.08 4.18
N PHE A 173 -4.80 -12.91 2.89
CA PHE A 173 -6.16 -13.11 2.40
C PHE A 173 -6.31 -14.29 1.43
N PHE A 174 -5.24 -14.70 0.72
CA PHE A 174 -5.34 -15.67 -0.38
C PHE A 174 -4.71 -17.05 -0.06
N GLN A 175 -4.40 -17.34 1.21
CA GLN A 175 -3.83 -18.64 1.62
C GLN A 175 -4.73 -19.84 1.32
N SER A 176 -6.05 -19.69 1.25
CA SER A 176 -6.96 -20.81 0.94
C SER A 176 -6.75 -21.39 -0.47
N SER A 177 -6.17 -20.61 -1.40
CA SER A 177 -5.86 -21.05 -2.76
C SER A 177 -4.48 -21.72 -2.87
N ARG A 178 -3.62 -21.61 -1.84
CA ARG A 178 -2.23 -22.11 -1.83
C ARG A 178 -2.08 -23.56 -1.38
N GLN A 179 -3.14 -24.20 -0.87
CA GLN A 179 -3.07 -25.53 -0.24
C GLN A 179 -2.96 -26.73 -1.21
N ASN A 180 -2.75 -26.52 -2.51
CA ASN A 180 -2.63 -27.62 -3.47
C ASN A 180 -1.19 -28.09 -3.72
N ASP A 181 -0.17 -27.47 -3.13
CA ASP A 181 1.21 -27.97 -3.23
C ASP A 181 1.81 -28.33 -1.85
N LYS A 182 2.54 -29.44 -1.84
CA LYS A 182 2.90 -30.20 -0.64
C LYS A 182 4.08 -29.53 0.10
N THR A 183 4.01 -29.56 1.43
CA THR A 183 5.15 -29.43 2.38
C THR A 183 5.82 -28.05 2.57
N ASP A 184 5.11 -26.93 2.48
CA ASP A 184 5.68 -25.65 2.93
C ASP A 184 5.62 -25.48 4.47
N PRO A 185 6.72 -25.08 5.13
CA PRO A 185 6.74 -24.79 6.55
C PRO A 185 5.80 -23.62 6.87
N ALA A 186 5.13 -23.72 8.02
CA ALA A 186 4.12 -22.78 8.48
C ALA A 186 4.61 -21.31 8.50
N PRO A 187 3.70 -20.31 8.50
CA PRO A 187 3.99 -18.87 8.37
C PRO A 187 5.03 -18.28 9.34
N TYR A 188 5.42 -19.01 10.37
CA TYR A 188 6.35 -18.58 11.41
C TYR A 188 7.76 -18.27 10.89
N ASP A 189 8.25 -18.96 9.85
CA ASP A 189 9.57 -18.71 9.25
C ASP A 189 9.60 -17.47 8.34
N MET A 190 8.46 -17.12 7.72
CA MET A 190 8.32 -15.83 7.04
C MET A 190 8.37 -14.68 8.06
N PHE A 191 7.72 -14.85 9.21
CA PHE A 191 7.76 -13.83 10.25
C PHE A 191 9.16 -13.65 10.83
N SER A 192 9.99 -14.69 11.00
CA SER A 192 11.33 -14.55 11.59
C SER A 192 12.31 -13.77 10.68
N SER A 193 12.30 -14.02 9.37
CA SER A 193 13.09 -13.26 8.39
C SER A 193 12.58 -11.83 8.18
N ILE A 194 11.25 -11.65 8.17
CA ILE A 194 10.61 -10.33 8.18
C ILE A 194 10.89 -9.60 9.49
N GLN A 195 10.93 -10.25 10.66
CA GLN A 195 11.24 -9.62 11.96
C GLN A 195 12.63 -8.99 11.96
N GLN A 196 13.61 -9.61 11.29
CA GLN A 196 14.97 -9.09 11.19
C GLN A 196 15.03 -7.82 10.32
N LYS A 197 14.29 -7.77 9.20
CA LYS A 197 14.13 -6.55 8.36
C LYS A 197 13.20 -5.52 9.01
N VAL A 198 12.20 -5.97 9.76
CA VAL A 198 11.29 -5.16 10.57
C VAL A 198 12.03 -4.49 11.73
N ALA A 199 13.13 -5.05 12.24
CA ALA A 199 13.97 -4.38 13.22
C ALA A 199 14.64 -3.12 12.62
N GLU A 200 14.96 -3.12 11.32
CA GLU A 200 15.42 -1.93 10.60
C GLU A 200 14.28 -0.92 10.39
N VAL A 201 13.07 -1.40 10.09
CA VAL A 201 11.85 -0.56 10.02
C VAL A 201 11.45 -0.01 11.40
N ARG A 202 11.69 -0.74 12.50
CA ARG A 202 11.46 -0.23 13.86
C ARG A 202 12.39 0.92 14.22
N ARG A 203 13.55 1.09 13.57
CA ARG A 203 14.33 2.34 13.67
C ARG A 203 13.57 3.52 13.07
N PHE A 204 12.79 3.31 12.01
CA PHE A 204 11.91 4.33 11.43
C PHE A 204 10.61 4.52 12.21
N GLU A 205 10.02 3.45 12.76
CA GLU A 205 8.85 3.57 13.63
C GLU A 205 9.22 4.24 14.98
N GLY A 206 10.45 4.08 15.46
CA GLY A 206 10.95 4.71 16.70
C GLY A 206 11.22 6.21 16.58
N ASP A 207 11.39 6.73 15.36
CA ASP A 207 11.41 8.16 15.06
C ASP A 207 9.98 8.63 14.74
N HIS A 208 9.12 8.71 15.76
CA HIS A 208 7.82 9.41 15.68
C HIS A 208 7.95 10.93 15.37
N ASN A 209 9.13 11.40 14.93
CA ASN A 209 9.49 12.80 14.73
C ASN A 209 9.67 13.22 13.27
N TYR A 210 9.41 12.35 12.27
CA TYR A 210 9.54 12.78 10.86
C TYR A 210 8.56 13.88 10.45
N PHE A 211 7.46 14.04 11.19
CA PHE A 211 6.38 15.00 10.90
C PHE A 211 5.94 15.89 12.07
N THR A 212 6.71 15.96 13.17
CA THR A 212 6.40 16.83 14.30
C THR A 212 6.84 18.27 14.04
N HIS A 213 6.21 18.95 13.08
CA HIS A 213 6.08 20.42 13.15
C HIS A 213 4.82 20.91 12.45
N GLY A 214 3.78 21.14 13.27
CA GLY A 214 2.50 21.66 12.83
C GLY A 214 1.58 22.08 13.98
N LYS A 215 2.12 22.82 14.95
CA LYS A 215 1.42 23.64 15.98
C LYS A 215 0.43 22.93 16.93
N ASN A 216 0.71 23.10 18.22
CA ASN A 216 -0.22 22.97 19.35
C ASN A 216 -1.60 23.57 19.01
N PHE A 217 -2.63 22.72 18.92
CA PHE A 217 -4.01 23.17 19.09
C PHE A 217 -4.45 22.80 20.50
N ASN A 218 -4.37 23.81 21.37
CA ASN A 218 -5.01 23.80 22.67
C ASN A 218 -6.52 23.57 22.51
N ASN A 219 -7.03 22.76 23.44
CA ASN A 219 -8.44 22.64 23.80
C ASN A 219 -9.23 23.95 23.62
N LYS A 220 -10.27 23.89 22.80
CA LYS A 220 -11.52 24.59 23.05
C LYS A 220 -12.67 23.76 22.47
N GLN A 221 -13.26 22.94 23.33
CA GLN A 221 -14.69 22.69 23.28
C GLN A 221 -15.39 24.05 23.25
N ASN A 222 -16.25 24.27 22.26
CA ASN A 222 -17.55 24.87 22.50
C ASN A 222 -18.50 24.57 21.33
N SER A 223 -19.71 24.24 21.72
CA SER A 223 -20.91 23.98 20.94
C SER A 223 -21.12 24.94 19.77
N LEU A 224 -21.67 24.43 18.66
CA LEU A 224 -22.76 25.09 17.93
C LEU A 224 -23.43 24.09 16.99
N THR A 225 -24.63 23.69 17.41
CA THR A 225 -25.70 23.14 16.58
C THR A 225 -26.08 24.14 15.48
N THR A 226 -25.99 23.75 14.21
CA THR A 226 -26.93 24.21 13.17
C THR A 226 -26.84 23.30 11.95
N THR A 227 -27.99 22.70 11.62
CA THR A 227 -28.33 22.03 10.38
C THR A 227 -28.10 22.97 9.19
N THR A 228 -27.35 22.55 8.17
CA THR A 228 -27.39 23.21 6.85
C THR A 228 -27.23 22.18 5.73
N THR A 229 -28.31 22.06 4.97
CA THR A 229 -28.45 21.31 3.72
C THR A 229 -27.43 21.79 2.68
N ILE A 230 -26.63 20.88 2.12
CA ILE A 230 -25.74 21.19 0.99
C ILE A 230 -26.39 20.71 -0.30
N LYS A 231 -26.73 21.66 -1.18
CA LYS A 231 -26.97 21.43 -2.61
C LYS A 231 -25.61 21.40 -3.32
N MET A 232 -25.38 20.40 -4.17
CA MET A 232 -24.20 20.34 -5.04
C MET A 232 -24.55 20.79 -6.46
N ILE A 233 -23.65 21.59 -7.04
CA ILE A 233 -23.52 21.90 -8.47
C ILE A 233 -22.58 20.85 -9.07
#